data_AF-A0A319BNR5-F1
#
_entry.id   AF-A0A319BNR5-F1
#
_cell.length_a   1.000
_cell.length_b   1.000
_cell.length_c   1.000
_cell.angle_alpha   90.00
_cell.angle_beta   90.00
_cell.angle_gamma   90.00
#
_symmetry.space_group_name_H-M   'P 1'
#
loop_
_entity.id
_entity.type
_entity.pdbx_description
1 polymer ?
#
loop_
_entity_poly.entity_id
_entity_poly.type
_entity_poly.pdbx_seq_one_letter_code
_entity_poly.pdbx_strand_id
1 'polypeptide(L)'
;MQQMSSPTSSLRHEDFTVAWICALPVEMAAAEALLDERLPDLPARPHDNNTYSFGVFHGHRGVITSLSSGVYGTNSAAVVATGVRISFPSLRFGLIVGVGGGVRDAGVQLGDVVVSKPTREYGEVIDQRGCRIWSYTHGKASC
;
A
#
# COMPACT_ATOMS: atom_id res chain seq x y z
N MET A 1 -33.04 -14.62 25.57
CA MET A 1 -31.98 -13.59 25.60
C MET A 1 -31.88 -13.05 24.18
N GLN A 2 -32.22 -11.78 23.97
CA GLN A 2 -32.38 -11.20 22.64
C GLN A 2 -31.01 -11.03 21.96
N GLN A 3 -30.93 -11.50 20.73
CA GLN A 3 -29.76 -11.42 19.86
C GLN A 3 -29.71 -10.02 19.26
N MET A 4 -28.66 -9.27 19.59
CA MET A 4 -28.44 -7.91 19.10
C MET A 4 -27.68 -8.00 17.77
N SER A 5 -28.39 -8.24 16.67
CA SER A 5 -27.83 -8.08 15.33
C SER A 5 -27.77 -6.59 15.00
N SER A 6 -26.58 -6.00 15.10
CA SER A 6 -26.29 -4.70 14.51
C SER A 6 -26.63 -4.75 13.01
N PRO A 7 -27.25 -3.70 12.43
CA PRO A 7 -27.49 -3.67 11.00
C PRO A 7 -26.12 -3.66 10.31
N THR A 8 -25.73 -4.78 9.69
CA THR A 8 -24.59 -4.83 8.77
C THR A 8 -24.97 -3.99 7.56
N SER A 9 -24.73 -2.68 7.68
CA SER A 9 -24.74 -1.77 6.53
C SER A 9 -23.89 -2.43 5.45
N SER A 10 -24.50 -2.71 4.29
CA SER A 10 -23.77 -3.26 3.15
C SER A 10 -22.54 -2.40 2.90
N LEU A 11 -21.35 -2.94 3.13
CA LEU A 11 -20.11 -2.21 2.87
C LEU A 11 -20.04 -1.88 1.38
N ARG A 12 -19.53 -0.71 1.07
CA ARG A 12 -19.29 -0.28 -0.31
C ARG A 12 -17.86 0.20 -0.46
N HIS A 13 -17.40 0.24 -1.69
CA HIS A 13 -16.05 0.70 -2.01
C HIS A 13 -15.84 2.17 -1.61
N GLU A 14 -16.91 2.97 -1.59
CA GLU A 14 -16.88 4.38 -1.18
C GLU A 14 -16.68 4.56 0.34
N ASP A 15 -16.77 3.48 1.13
CA ASP A 15 -16.62 3.56 2.59
C ASP A 15 -15.15 3.45 3.04
N PHE A 16 -14.22 3.20 2.12
CA PHE A 16 -12.80 3.00 2.40
C PHE A 16 -11.98 4.25 2.09
N THR A 17 -11.10 4.61 3.02
CA THR A 17 -10.38 5.90 3.00
C THR A 17 -8.86 5.76 3.00
N VAL A 18 -8.35 4.58 3.32
CA VAL A 18 -6.92 4.28 3.39
C VAL A 18 -6.60 3.07 2.52
N ALA A 19 -5.51 3.15 1.75
CA ALA A 19 -4.98 2.00 1.03
C ALA A 19 -3.58 1.65 1.55
N TRP A 20 -3.34 0.37 1.83
CA TRP A 20 -2.04 -0.19 2.17
C TRP A 20 -1.63 -1.17 1.07
N ILE A 21 -0.62 -0.79 0.29
CA ILE A 21 -0.09 -1.58 -0.82
C ILE A 21 1.22 -2.22 -0.37
N CYS A 22 1.24 -3.54 -0.32
CA CYS A 22 2.39 -4.35 0.08
C CYS A 22 3.16 -4.85 -1.14
N ALA A 23 4.48 -4.89 -1.08
CA ALA A 23 5.30 -5.46 -2.15
C ALA A 23 5.35 -7.00 -2.08
N LEU A 24 5.29 -7.57 -0.88
CA LEU A 24 5.45 -9.00 -0.62
C LEU A 24 4.26 -9.59 0.17
N PRO A 25 3.96 -10.89 -0.01
CA PRO A 25 2.94 -11.58 0.79
C PRO A 25 3.20 -11.53 2.30
N VAL A 26 4.47 -11.55 2.73
CA VAL A 26 4.82 -11.46 4.16
C VAL A 26 4.48 -10.09 4.74
N GLU A 27 4.59 -9.03 3.94
CA GLU A 27 4.21 -7.67 4.34
C GLU A 27 2.70 -7.52 4.39
N MET A 28 1.98 -8.15 3.46
CA MET A 28 0.51 -8.21 3.50
C MET A 28 0.02 -8.93 4.75
N ALA A 29 0.61 -10.08 5.09
CA ALA A 29 0.27 -10.80 6.32
C ALA A 29 0.53 -9.94 7.58
N ALA A 30 1.62 -9.17 7.60
CA ALA A 30 1.89 -8.23 8.68
C ALA A 30 0.87 -7.07 8.73
N ALA A 31 0.50 -6.50 7.58
CA ALA A 31 -0.52 -5.46 7.50
C ALA A 31 -1.90 -5.96 7.97
N GLU A 32 -2.27 -7.20 7.62
CA GLU A 32 -3.51 -7.83 8.08
C GLU A 32 -3.50 -8.08 9.58
N ALA A 33 -2.35 -8.45 10.16
CA ALA A 33 -2.19 -8.62 11.59
C ALA A 33 -2.29 -7.29 12.38
N LEU A 34 -2.11 -6.15 11.72
CA LEU A 34 -2.24 -4.81 12.30
C LEU A 34 -3.67 -4.24 12.21
N LEU A 35 -4.62 -4.99 11.66
CA LEU A 35 -6.02 -4.59 11.64
C LEU A 35 -6.62 -4.68 13.06
N ASP A 36 -7.32 -3.63 13.47
CA ASP A 36 -8.14 -3.68 14.69
C ASP A 36 -9.37 -4.58 14.45
N GLU A 37 -9.91 -4.56 13.22
CA GLU A 37 -11.07 -5.35 12.80
C GLU A 37 -10.92 -5.78 11.34
N ARG A 38 -11.12 -7.07 11.03
CA ARG A 38 -11.24 -7.60 9.66
C ARG A 38 -12.69 -7.45 9.21
N LEU A 39 -12.91 -6.75 8.10
CA LEU A 39 -14.22 -6.57 7.49
C LEU A 39 -14.48 -7.65 6.42
N PRO A 40 -15.76 -7.96 6.10
CA PRO A 40 -16.12 -8.84 5.00
C PRO A 40 -15.57 -8.35 3.66
N ASP A 41 -15.27 -9.29 2.78
CA ASP A 41 -14.77 -8.97 1.45
C ASP A 41 -15.86 -8.36 0.56
N LEU A 42 -15.44 -7.41 -0.30
CA LEU A 42 -16.29 -6.82 -1.32
C LEU A 42 -16.14 -7.54 -2.66
N PRO A 43 -17.19 -7.54 -3.50
CA PRO A 43 -17.08 -8.04 -4.87
C PRO A 43 -16.03 -7.23 -5.63
N ALA A 44 -15.17 -7.90 -6.38
CA ALA A 44 -14.17 -7.26 -7.22
C ALA A 44 -14.83 -6.31 -8.23
N ARG A 45 -14.21 -5.15 -8.48
CA ARG A 45 -14.66 -4.26 -9.55
C ARG A 45 -14.33 -4.86 -10.92
N PRO A 46 -15.18 -4.64 -11.95
CA PRO A 46 -14.84 -5.02 -13.31
C PRO A 46 -13.50 -4.39 -13.73
N HIS A 47 -12.60 -5.19 -14.31
CA HIS A 47 -11.25 -4.79 -14.75
C HIS A 47 -10.24 -4.51 -13.63
N ASP A 48 -10.58 -4.81 -12.38
CA ASP A 48 -9.62 -4.83 -11.28
C ASP A 48 -9.26 -6.28 -10.94
N ASN A 49 -8.01 -6.66 -11.25
CA ASN A 49 -7.49 -8.00 -10.99
C ASN A 49 -6.73 -8.09 -9.65
N ASN A 50 -6.75 -7.03 -8.84
CA ASN A 50 -6.08 -7.02 -7.55
C ASN A 50 -6.90 -7.80 -6.50
N THR A 51 -6.20 -8.41 -5.56
CA THR A 51 -6.79 -9.07 -4.39
C THR A 51 -6.73 -8.12 -3.20
N TYR A 52 -7.86 -7.94 -2.52
CA TYR A 52 -7.98 -7.02 -1.41
C TYR A 52 -8.39 -7.73 -0.13
N SER A 53 -7.78 -7.29 0.98
CA SER A 53 -8.28 -7.52 2.33
C SER A 53 -8.84 -6.21 2.88
N PHE A 54 -9.95 -6.30 3.59
CA PHE A 54 -10.72 -5.15 4.08
C PHE A 54 -10.69 -5.14 5.60
N GLY A 55 -10.54 -3.96 6.18
CA GLY A 55 -10.52 -3.84 7.64
C GLY A 55 -10.53 -2.41 8.16
N VAL A 56 -10.36 -2.29 9.47
CA VAL A 56 -10.26 -1.03 10.21
C VAL A 56 -8.87 -0.91 10.83
N PHE A 57 -8.22 0.24 10.60
CA PHE A 57 -6.97 0.66 11.20
C PHE A 57 -7.21 1.91 12.04
N HIS A 58 -7.12 1.81 13.36
CA HIS A 58 -7.30 2.91 14.32
C HIS A 58 -8.55 3.77 14.02
N GLY A 59 -9.67 3.10 13.73
CA GLY A 59 -10.94 3.75 13.39
C GLY A 59 -11.09 4.20 11.92
N HIS A 60 -10.09 3.97 11.06
CA HIS A 60 -10.15 4.23 9.63
C HIS A 60 -10.40 2.94 8.84
N ARG A 61 -11.43 2.92 8.00
CA ARG A 61 -11.65 1.82 7.06
C ARG A 61 -10.59 1.86 5.96
N GLY A 62 -9.84 0.77 5.84
CA GLY A 62 -8.77 0.64 4.87
C GLY A 62 -8.80 -0.68 4.10
N VAL A 63 -8.11 -0.65 2.96
CA VAL A 63 -7.90 -1.79 2.07
C VAL A 63 -6.42 -2.15 2.03
N ILE A 64 -6.12 -3.43 2.10
CA ILE A 64 -4.78 -3.98 1.93
C ILE A 64 -4.76 -4.73 0.60
N THR A 65 -3.75 -4.51 -0.22
CA THR A 65 -3.49 -5.30 -1.43
C THR A 65 -2.00 -5.60 -1.51
N SER A 66 -1.65 -6.70 -2.17
CA SER A 66 -0.26 -6.95 -2.55
C SER A 66 -0.04 -6.68 -4.02
N LEU A 67 1.20 -6.36 -4.40
CA LEU A 67 1.64 -6.54 -5.77
C LEU A 67 1.57 -8.03 -6.10
N SER A 68 1.17 -8.39 -7.32
CA SER A 68 1.11 -9.78 -7.73
C SER A 68 2.50 -10.42 -7.61
N SER A 69 2.57 -11.55 -6.91
CA SER A 69 3.81 -12.28 -6.62
C SER A 69 4.61 -12.49 -7.91
N GLY A 70 5.79 -11.88 -8.00
CA GLY A 70 6.76 -12.08 -9.08
C GLY A 70 6.94 -10.91 -10.05
N VAL A 71 6.12 -9.86 -9.99
CA VAL A 71 6.32 -8.65 -10.82
C VAL A 71 6.91 -7.52 -9.97
N TYR A 72 8.22 -7.58 -9.75
CA TYR A 72 8.97 -6.50 -9.15
C TYR A 72 9.17 -5.36 -10.15
N GLY A 73 8.85 -4.13 -9.75
CA GLY A 73 9.14 -2.94 -10.56
C GLY A 73 8.14 -1.80 -10.34
N THR A 74 8.58 -0.58 -10.66
CA THR A 74 7.81 0.66 -10.59
C THR A 74 6.51 0.59 -11.40
N ASN A 75 6.53 -0.06 -12.56
CA ASN A 75 5.34 -0.23 -13.41
C ASN A 75 4.26 -1.08 -12.74
N SER A 76 4.64 -2.16 -12.05
CA SER A 76 3.70 -3.03 -11.33
C SER A 76 3.02 -2.26 -10.19
N ALA A 77 3.81 -1.55 -9.40
CA ALA A 77 3.30 -0.72 -8.32
C ALA A 77 2.37 0.40 -8.81
N ALA A 78 2.72 1.05 -9.92
CA ALA A 78 1.88 2.09 -10.53
C ALA A 78 0.55 1.55 -11.04
N VAL A 79 0.54 0.36 -11.65
CA VAL A 79 -0.68 -0.30 -12.13
C VAL A 79 -1.59 -0.67 -10.96
N VAL A 80 -1.06 -1.29 -9.91
CA VAL A 80 -1.83 -1.63 -8.70
C VAL A 80 -2.38 -0.38 -8.03
N ALA A 81 -1.53 0.64 -7.80
CA ALA A 81 -1.96 1.90 -7.19
C ALA A 81 -3.04 2.61 -8.01
N THR A 82 -2.96 2.56 -9.34
CA THR A 82 -3.99 3.11 -10.23
C THR A 82 -5.29 2.32 -10.12
N GLY A 83 -5.23 0.99 -10.13
CA GLY A 83 -6.38 0.12 -9.93
C GLY A 83 -7.08 0.38 -8.61
N VAL A 84 -6.32 0.41 -7.50
CA VAL A 84 -6.82 0.75 -6.16
C VAL A 84 -7.51 2.11 -6.16
N ARG A 85 -6.91 3.13 -6.76
CA ARG A 85 -7.49 4.49 -6.82
C ARG A 85 -8.79 4.54 -7.63
N ILE A 86 -8.91 3.76 -8.69
CA ILE A 86 -10.14 3.67 -9.49
C ILE A 86 -11.23 2.90 -8.73
N SER A 87 -10.86 1.80 -8.08
CA SER A 87 -11.79 0.93 -7.36
C SER A 87 -12.33 1.55 -6.08
N PHE A 88 -11.57 2.42 -5.42
CA PHE A 88 -11.91 3.05 -4.16
C PHE A 88 -11.89 4.58 -4.29
N PRO A 89 -13.00 5.21 -4.72
CA PRO A 89 -13.03 6.62 -5.05
C PRO A 89 -12.89 7.55 -3.83
N SER A 90 -13.17 7.04 -2.62
CA SER A 90 -13.09 7.82 -1.37
C SER A 90 -11.73 7.76 -0.67
N LEU A 91 -10.71 7.17 -1.32
CA LEU A 91 -9.37 7.10 -0.75
C LEU A 91 -8.80 8.51 -0.53
N ARG A 92 -8.36 8.75 0.71
CA ARG A 92 -7.72 10.00 1.12
C ARG A 92 -6.20 9.92 0.99
N PHE A 93 -5.63 8.75 1.26
CA PHE A 93 -4.21 8.48 1.10
C PHE A 93 -3.94 6.99 0.90
N GLY A 94 -2.82 6.70 0.25
CA GLY A 94 -2.31 5.35 0.04
C GLY A 94 -0.85 5.26 0.50
N LEU A 95 -0.50 4.15 1.13
CA LEU A 95 0.84 3.83 1.59
C LEU A 95 1.35 2.65 0.76
N ILE A 96 2.53 2.79 0.18
CA ILE A 96 3.27 1.65 -0.37
C ILE A 96 4.31 1.30 0.68
N VAL A 97 4.19 0.12 1.27
CA VAL A 97 5.08 -0.36 2.33
C VAL A 97 5.81 -1.59 1.80
N GLY A 98 7.13 -1.61 1.99
CA GLY A 98 7.95 -2.74 1.64
C GLY A 98 9.25 -2.76 2.42
N VAL A 99 9.83 -3.94 2.56
CA VAL A 99 11.19 -4.13 3.10
C VAL A 99 12.19 -3.78 2.01
N GLY A 100 13.00 -2.75 2.26
CA GLY A 100 14.11 -2.34 1.40
C GLY A 100 15.45 -2.83 1.92
N GLY A 101 16.40 -3.11 1.02
CA GLY A 101 17.79 -3.33 1.40
C GLY A 101 18.50 -2.00 1.70
N GLY A 102 19.01 -1.84 2.92
CA GLY A 102 19.78 -0.64 3.31
C GLY A 102 21.26 -0.73 2.90
N VAL A 103 21.81 0.39 2.41
CA VAL A 103 23.26 0.56 2.24
C VAL A 103 23.81 1.32 3.44
N ARG A 104 24.74 0.71 4.19
CA ARG A 104 25.30 1.24 5.44
C ARG A 104 25.91 2.64 5.27
N ASP A 105 26.50 2.91 4.12
CA ASP A 105 27.17 4.19 3.82
C ASP A 105 26.21 5.38 3.75
N ALA A 106 24.90 5.11 3.61
CA ALA A 106 23.87 6.13 3.67
C ALA A 106 23.26 6.31 5.06
N GLY A 107 23.86 5.70 6.10
CA GLY A 107 23.39 5.80 7.48
C GLY A 107 22.09 5.02 7.75
N VAL A 108 21.65 4.16 6.82
CA VAL A 108 20.46 3.30 7.02
C VAL A 108 20.90 1.97 7.60
N GLN A 109 20.37 1.63 8.77
CA GLN A 109 20.62 0.38 9.48
C GLN A 109 19.40 -0.55 9.44
N LEU A 110 19.63 -1.83 9.71
CA LEU A 110 18.53 -2.79 9.84
C LEU A 110 17.67 -2.39 11.03
N GLY A 111 16.36 -2.23 10.80
CA GLY A 111 15.40 -1.78 11.80
C GLY A 111 14.97 -0.32 11.63
N ASP A 112 15.65 0.44 10.78
CA ASP A 112 15.21 1.80 10.46
C ASP A 112 13.93 1.81 9.61
N VAL A 113 13.02 2.73 9.94
CA VAL A 113 11.85 3.05 9.11
C VAL A 113 12.16 4.29 8.30
N VAL A 114 12.23 4.14 6.97
CA VAL A 114 12.47 5.24 6.04
C VAL A 114 11.15 5.69 5.43
N VAL A 115 10.82 6.97 5.56
CA VAL A 115 9.64 7.58 4.96
C VAL A 115 10.10 8.53 3.86
N SER A 116 9.52 8.39 2.67
CA SER A 116 9.78 9.31 1.57
C SER A 116 8.55 10.15 1.25
N LYS A 117 8.77 11.44 0.98
CA LYS A 117 7.74 12.40 0.59
C LYS A 117 8.08 12.95 -0.79
N PRO A 118 7.24 12.76 -1.82
CA PRO A 118 7.47 13.41 -3.11
C PRO A 118 7.32 14.92 -2.96
N THR A 119 8.40 15.66 -3.23
CA THR A 119 8.37 17.12 -3.40
C THR A 119 7.93 17.46 -4.82
N ARG A 120 7.14 18.53 -4.96
CA ARG A 120 6.41 18.90 -6.20
C ARG A 120 7.29 19.51 -7.30
N GLU A 121 8.59 19.57 -7.09
CA GLU A 121 9.56 20.07 -8.04
C GLU A 121 10.39 18.89 -8.54
N TYR A 122 10.57 18.80 -9.85
CA TYR A 122 11.34 17.80 -10.59
C TYR A 122 10.60 16.49 -10.96
N GLY A 123 9.98 16.53 -12.15
CA GLY A 123 10.03 15.38 -13.05
C GLY A 123 11.45 15.27 -13.59
N GLU A 124 12.02 14.07 -13.52
CA GLU A 124 13.41 13.72 -13.84
C GLU A 124 14.45 13.95 -12.73
N VAL A 125 15.36 12.96 -12.67
CA VAL A 125 16.26 12.63 -11.57
C VAL A 125 17.34 13.68 -11.38
N ILE A 126 17.40 14.31 -10.21
CA ILE A 126 18.60 14.97 -9.70
C ILE A 126 18.72 14.67 -8.19
N ASP A 127 19.79 13.96 -7.83
CA ASP A 127 20.38 13.89 -6.49
C ASP A 127 20.68 15.31 -6.00
N GLN A 128 20.27 15.69 -4.79
CA GLN A 128 21.13 16.25 -3.72
C GLN A 128 20.37 16.25 -2.37
N ARG A 129 20.85 15.43 -1.42
CA ARG A 129 20.61 15.55 0.04
C ARG A 129 19.14 15.51 0.51
N GLY A 130 18.66 14.29 0.79
CA GLY A 130 17.52 14.06 1.69
C GLY A 130 16.45 13.13 1.12
N CYS A 131 16.26 11.98 1.76
CA CYS A 131 15.17 11.01 1.58
C CYS A 131 14.92 10.49 0.16
N ARG A 132 15.47 9.31 -0.13
CA ARG A 132 15.27 8.56 -1.37
C ARG A 132 13.86 7.94 -1.42
N ILE A 133 13.09 8.23 -2.47
CA ILE A 133 12.10 7.28 -3.02
C ILE A 133 12.91 6.17 -3.70
N TRP A 134 12.61 4.90 -3.42
CA TRP A 134 13.10 3.80 -4.26
C TRP A 134 12.34 3.81 -5.59
N SER A 135 12.91 4.42 -6.62
CA SER A 135 12.48 4.23 -8.00
C SER A 135 13.58 3.50 -8.76
N TYR A 136 13.32 2.24 -9.11
CA TYR A 136 14.21 1.44 -9.96
C TYR A 136 13.86 1.75 -11.43
N THR A 137 14.77 2.39 -12.15
CA THR A 137 14.71 2.48 -13.63
C THR A 137 16.03 1.98 -14.20
N HIS A 138 15.93 0.84 -14.90
CA HIS A 138 16.89 0.21 -15.83
C HIS A 138 18.36 0.14 -15.42
N GLY A 139 18.78 -1.07 -15.01
CA GLY A 139 20.14 -1.58 -15.25
C GLY A 139 21.24 -0.97 -14.40
N LYS A 140 21.66 -1.76 -13.39
CA LYS A 140 22.76 -1.55 -12.42
C LYS A 140 22.40 -0.68 -11.22
N ALA A 141 22.28 -1.36 -10.08
CA ALA A 141 22.54 -0.76 -8.79
C ALA A 141 24.04 -0.47 -8.69
N SER A 142 24.40 0.81 -8.56
CA SER A 142 25.68 1.22 -7.97
C SER A 142 25.48 2.58 -7.31
N CYS A 143 25.81 2.60 -6.01
CA CYS A 143 26.02 3.69 -5.05
C CYS A 143 25.26 5.01 -5.26
#